data_AF-A0A2V6F5E7-F1
#
_entry.id   AF-A0A2V6F5E7-F1
#
_cell.length_a   1.000
_cell.length_b   1.000
_cell.length_c   1.000
_cell.angle_alpha   90.00
_cell.angle_beta   90.00
_cell.angle_gamma   90.00
#
_symmetry.space_group_name_H-M   'P 1'
#
loop_
_entity.id
_entity.type
_entity.pdbx_description
1 polymer ?
#
loop_
_entity_poly.entity_id
_entity_poly.type
_entity_poly.pdbx_seq_one_letter_code
_entity_poly.pdbx_strand_id
1 'polypeptide(L)'
;MFYRRQFAFASLDLALHGPHPENAPYDCVGISNPILEKVFLPIDPSTTFVSYFGHLNGYDAGYYGYAWADAIAADMATVFESAPEGYYDKQAGMRLRNEIYAMGDSRDVNESIEKFLGRKQSVQPFLKKIGIGEANTSTAPVTGNK
;
A
#
# COMPACT_ATOMS: atom_id res chain seq x y z
N MET A 1 -3.25 -5.34 11.91
CA MET A 1 -2.90 -4.09 12.64
C MET A 1 -1.95 -3.19 11.84
N PHE A 2 -0.80 -3.66 11.37
CA PHE A 2 0.21 -2.83 10.66
C PHE A 2 -0.34 -2.05 9.46
N TYR A 3 -0.84 -2.72 8.42
CA TYR A 3 -1.35 -2.05 7.20
C TYR A 3 -2.60 -1.21 7.42
N ARG A 4 -3.36 -1.46 8.50
CA ARG A 4 -4.51 -0.63 8.89
C ARG A 4 -4.05 0.78 9.29
N ARG A 5 -2.95 0.89 10.04
CA ARG A 5 -2.32 2.17 10.37
C ARG A 5 -1.73 2.86 9.13
N GLN A 6 -1.03 2.11 8.28
CA GLN A 6 -0.47 2.66 7.03
C GLN A 6 -1.57 3.21 6.12
N PHE A 7 -2.69 2.49 6.01
CA PHE A 7 -3.85 2.93 5.24
C PHE A 7 -4.49 4.19 5.83
N ALA A 8 -4.58 4.31 7.16
CA ALA A 8 -5.07 5.53 7.80
C ALA A 8 -4.18 6.75 7.48
N PHE A 9 -2.87 6.57 7.49
CA PHE A 9 -1.90 7.62 7.17
C PHE A 9 -1.90 8.02 5.69
N ALA A 10 -2.03 7.04 4.79
CA ALA A 10 -2.24 7.34 3.38
C ALA A 10 -3.56 8.08 3.14
N SER A 11 -4.63 7.67 3.83
CA SER A 11 -5.95 8.29 3.69
C SER A 11 -5.97 9.73 4.18
N LEU A 12 -5.35 10.02 5.34
CA LEU A 12 -5.29 11.39 5.84
C LEU A 12 -4.39 12.26 4.96
N ASP A 13 -3.24 11.74 4.49
CA ASP A 13 -2.33 12.47 3.61
C ASP A 13 -3.03 12.90 2.31
N LEU A 14 -3.72 11.96 1.64
CA LEU A 14 -4.49 12.26 0.45
C LEU A 14 -5.68 13.19 0.72
N ALA A 15 -6.34 13.07 1.87
CA ALA A 15 -7.42 13.98 2.25
C ALA A 15 -6.92 15.40 2.46
N LEU A 16 -5.73 15.56 3.04
CA LEU A 16 -5.12 16.87 3.23
C LEU A 16 -4.73 17.51 1.88
N HIS A 17 -4.22 16.70 0.94
CA HIS A 17 -3.82 17.17 -0.39
C HIS A 17 -4.96 17.11 -1.43
N GLY A 18 -6.21 16.95 -0.98
CA GLY A 18 -7.39 16.98 -1.82
C GLY A 18 -7.82 18.39 -2.23
N PRO A 19 -8.79 18.52 -3.15
CA PRO A 19 -9.36 19.81 -3.51
C PRO A 19 -9.96 20.52 -2.29
N HIS A 20 -9.60 21.78 -2.07
CA HIS A 20 -10.16 22.63 -1.01
C HIS A 20 -10.47 24.04 -1.55
N PRO A 21 -11.61 24.65 -1.19
CA PRO A 21 -11.93 26.01 -1.64
C PRO A 21 -10.93 27.05 -1.10
N GLU A 22 -10.42 27.91 -1.97
CA GLU A 22 -9.37 28.90 -1.66
C GLU A 22 -9.71 29.83 -0.47
N ASN A 23 -11.00 30.13 -0.28
CA ASN A 23 -11.47 31.03 0.78
C ASN A 23 -12.11 30.30 1.98
N ALA A 24 -12.04 28.97 2.03
CA ALA A 24 -12.56 28.21 3.16
C ALA A 24 -11.48 28.00 4.23
N PRO A 25 -11.82 28.08 5.54
CA PRO A 25 -10.88 27.74 6.59
C PRO A 25 -10.39 26.30 6.43
N TYR A 26 -9.10 26.07 6.69
CA TYR A 26 -8.47 24.77 6.56
C TYR A 26 -8.07 24.25 7.94
N ASP A 27 -8.82 23.28 8.45
CA ASP A 27 -8.56 22.65 9.75
C ASP A 27 -7.93 21.25 9.54
N CYS A 28 -6.60 21.20 9.58
CA CYS A 28 -5.88 19.94 9.37
C CYS A 28 -6.19 18.89 10.45
N VAL A 29 -6.47 19.31 11.69
CA VAL A 29 -6.82 18.41 12.80
C VAL A 29 -8.24 17.86 12.62
N GLY A 30 -9.17 18.75 12.29
CA GLY A 30 -10.56 18.41 11.99
C GLY A 30 -10.70 17.48 10.77
N ILE A 31 -9.76 17.53 9.83
CA ILE A 31 -9.69 16.59 8.70
C ILE A 31 -9.02 15.27 9.12
N SER A 32 -7.85 15.33 9.78
CA SER A 32 -7.04 14.13 10.02
C SER A 32 -7.59 13.21 11.12
N ASN A 33 -8.09 13.77 12.23
CA ASN A 33 -8.48 12.97 13.39
C ASN A 33 -9.67 12.04 13.12
N PRO A 34 -10.75 12.47 12.43
CA PRO A 34 -11.85 11.58 12.08
C PRO A 34 -11.43 10.41 11.19
N ILE A 35 -10.47 10.62 10.28
CA ILE A 35 -9.92 9.56 9.42
C ILE A 35 -9.15 8.55 10.27
N LEU A 36 -8.26 9.04 11.14
CA LEU A 36 -7.48 8.20 12.05
C LEU A 36 -8.35 7.37 12.99
N GLU A 37 -9.38 7.98 13.58
CA GLU A 37 -10.35 7.31 14.46
C GLU A 37 -11.13 6.22 13.72
N LYS A 38 -11.70 6.55 12.56
CA LYS A 38 -12.50 5.62 11.76
C LYS A 38 -11.67 4.42 11.30
N VAL A 39 -10.45 4.67 10.85
CA VAL A 39 -9.64 3.67 10.17
C VAL A 39 -8.71 2.94 11.12
N PHE A 40 -8.16 3.56 12.15
CA PHE A 40 -7.15 2.97 13.02
C PHE A 40 -7.52 3.05 14.50
N LEU A 41 -7.29 4.20 15.14
CA LEU A 41 -7.53 4.46 16.57
C LEU A 41 -7.78 5.98 16.77
N PRO A 42 -8.61 6.37 17.75
CA PRO A 42 -8.80 7.77 18.09
C PRO A 42 -7.49 8.40 18.58
N ILE A 43 -7.27 9.65 18.22
CA ILE A 43 -6.15 10.47 18.68
C ILE A 43 -6.58 11.24 19.93
N ASP A 44 -5.69 11.35 20.90
CA ASP A 44 -5.93 12.16 22.10
C ASP A 44 -6.21 13.62 21.70
N PRO A 45 -7.37 14.20 22.07
CA PRO A 45 -7.73 15.57 21.70
C PRO A 45 -6.77 16.66 22.22
N SER A 46 -5.94 16.35 23.22
CA SER A 46 -4.89 17.24 23.72
C SER A 46 -3.63 17.26 22.84
N THR A 47 -3.59 16.45 21.78
CA THR A 47 -2.45 16.33 20.86
C THR A 47 -2.80 16.77 19.45
N THR A 48 -1.76 16.98 18.63
CA THR A 48 -1.91 17.43 17.25
C THR A 48 -1.06 16.55 16.32
N PHE A 49 -1.45 15.28 16.17
CA PHE A 49 -0.68 14.27 15.43
C PHE A 49 -0.20 14.74 14.05
N VAL A 50 -1.11 15.34 13.29
CA VAL A 50 -0.84 15.82 11.93
C VAL A 50 0.32 16.82 11.88
N SER A 51 0.51 17.66 12.91
CA SER A 51 1.55 18.68 12.94
C SER A 51 2.97 18.13 13.12
N TYR A 52 3.12 16.91 13.64
CA TYR A 52 4.41 16.22 13.72
C TYR A 52 4.50 15.01 12.79
N PHE A 53 3.55 14.88 11.85
CA PHE A 53 3.62 13.87 10.81
C PHE A 53 4.60 14.31 9.70
N GLY A 54 5.89 14.06 9.93
CA GLY A 54 6.98 14.59 9.11
C GLY A 54 6.91 14.26 7.63
N HIS A 55 6.27 13.15 7.25
CA HIS A 55 6.06 12.74 5.85
C HIS A 55 5.30 13.78 5.01
N LEU A 56 4.53 14.67 5.63
CA LEU A 56 3.88 15.77 4.90
C LEU A 56 4.89 16.79 4.33
N ASN A 57 6.18 16.68 4.64
CA ASN A 57 7.23 17.54 4.12
C ASN A 57 8.12 16.78 3.12
N GLY A 58 7.79 16.85 1.83
CA GLY A 58 8.56 16.21 0.75
C GLY A 58 8.15 14.75 0.46
N TYR A 59 7.09 14.28 1.11
CA TYR A 59 6.38 13.03 0.78
C TYR A 59 4.86 13.24 0.76
N ASP A 60 4.45 14.51 0.62
CA ASP A 60 3.08 14.99 0.50
C ASP A 60 2.34 14.31 -0.65
N ALA A 61 1.09 13.91 -0.38
CA ALA A 61 0.26 13.10 -1.29
C ALA A 61 0.91 11.78 -1.74
N GLY A 62 1.98 11.35 -1.08
CA GLY A 62 2.82 10.22 -1.48
C GLY A 62 2.84 9.08 -0.46
N TYR A 63 2.24 9.24 0.73
CA TYR A 63 2.36 8.24 1.80
C TYR A 63 1.78 6.86 1.41
N TYR A 64 0.80 6.82 0.50
CA TYR A 64 0.27 5.57 -0.06
C TYR A 64 1.34 4.74 -0.79
N GLY A 65 2.41 5.39 -1.25
CA GLY A 65 3.53 4.80 -1.97
C GLY A 65 4.22 3.67 -1.22
N TYR A 66 4.20 3.66 0.12
CA TYR A 66 4.75 2.55 0.90
C TYR A 66 3.98 1.24 0.68
N ALA A 67 2.65 1.26 0.83
CA ALA A 67 1.83 0.06 0.62
C ALA A 67 1.78 -0.33 -0.86
N TRP A 68 1.81 0.65 -1.76
CA TRP A 68 1.91 0.42 -3.20
C TRP A 68 3.21 -0.31 -3.56
N ALA A 69 4.36 0.16 -3.06
CA ALA A 69 5.66 -0.48 -3.28
C ALA A 69 5.74 -1.87 -2.66
N ASP A 70 5.22 -2.06 -1.45
CA ASP A 70 5.16 -3.38 -0.81
C ASP A 70 4.28 -4.37 -1.60
N ALA A 71 3.24 -3.88 -2.27
CA ALA A 71 2.38 -4.71 -3.10
C ALA A 71 3.10 -5.20 -4.36
N ILE A 72 3.80 -4.29 -5.05
CA ILE A 72 4.66 -4.62 -6.20
C ILE A 72 5.76 -5.58 -5.77
N ALA A 73 6.44 -5.31 -4.65
CA ALA A 73 7.51 -6.14 -4.15
C ALA A 73 7.05 -7.57 -3.81
N ALA A 74 5.85 -7.72 -3.24
CA ALA A 74 5.25 -9.03 -2.99
C ALA A 74 4.97 -9.80 -4.29
N ASP A 75 4.54 -9.14 -5.35
CA ASP A 75 4.34 -9.79 -6.65
C ASP A 75 5.67 -10.16 -7.32
N MET A 76 6.66 -9.27 -7.27
CA MET A 76 8.01 -9.53 -7.77
C MET A 76 8.71 -10.68 -7.04
N ALA A 77 8.47 -10.84 -5.74
CA ALA A 77 9.01 -11.94 -4.95
C ALA A 77 8.57 -13.32 -5.50
N THR A 78 7.40 -13.41 -6.14
CA THR A 78 6.90 -14.68 -6.72
C THR A 78 7.81 -15.24 -7.82
N VAL A 79 8.59 -14.39 -8.51
CA VAL A 79 9.59 -14.82 -9.49
C VAL A 79 10.71 -15.60 -8.81
N PHE A 80 11.16 -15.13 -7.64
CA PHE A 80 12.18 -15.81 -6.86
C PHE A 80 11.63 -17.05 -6.16
N GLU A 81 10.42 -16.98 -5.59
CA GLU A 81 9.79 -18.13 -4.93
C GLU A 81 9.56 -19.31 -5.87
N SER A 82 9.37 -19.04 -7.18
CA SER A 82 9.19 -20.06 -8.21
C SER A 82 10.50 -20.50 -8.88
N ALA A 83 11.63 -19.87 -8.56
CA ALA A 83 12.91 -20.17 -9.17
C ALA A 83 13.54 -21.44 -8.58
N PRO A 84 14.32 -22.22 -9.37
CA PRO A 84 14.96 -23.46 -8.90
C PRO A 84 15.79 -23.31 -7.62
N GLU A 85 16.53 -22.20 -7.49
CA GLU A 85 17.34 -21.88 -6.32
C GLU A 85 16.70 -20.81 -5.41
N GLY A 86 15.40 -20.56 -5.59
CA GLY A 86 14.65 -19.61 -4.78
C GLY A 86 15.20 -18.18 -4.88
N TYR A 87 15.33 -17.54 -3.72
CA TYR A 87 15.91 -16.19 -3.60
C TYR A 87 17.40 -16.09 -3.93
N TYR A 88 18.11 -17.21 -4.07
CA TYR A 88 19.52 -17.24 -4.47
C TYR A 88 19.72 -17.50 -5.96
N ASP A 89 18.62 -17.67 -6.73
CA ASP A 89 18.69 -17.96 -8.15
C ASP A 89 19.35 -16.83 -8.94
N LYS A 90 20.48 -17.16 -9.58
CA LYS A 90 21.28 -16.21 -10.35
C LYS A 90 20.52 -15.67 -11.56
N GLN A 91 19.70 -16.47 -12.23
CA GLN A 91 18.98 -16.03 -13.42
C GLN A 91 17.86 -15.05 -13.05
N ALA A 92 17.11 -15.35 -11.98
CA ALA A 92 16.11 -14.42 -11.43
C ALA A 92 16.76 -13.10 -10.97
N GLY A 93 17.91 -13.17 -10.29
CA GLY A 93 18.66 -11.98 -9.88
C GLY A 93 19.17 -11.14 -11.07
N MET A 94 19.68 -11.78 -12.12
CA MET A 94 20.09 -11.08 -13.35
C MET A 94 18.92 -10.45 -14.08
N ARG A 95 17.74 -11.10 -14.09
CA ARG A 95 16.52 -10.52 -14.65
C ARG A 95 16.09 -9.28 -13.87
N LEU A 96 16.13 -9.31 -12.53
CA LEU A 96 15.83 -8.15 -11.69
C LEU A 96 16.77 -6.98 -11.99
N ARG A 97 18.07 -7.26 -12.09
CA ARG A 97 19.07 -6.25 -12.45
C ARG A 97 18.78 -5.62 -13.81
N ASN A 98 18.56 -6.45 -14.83
CA ASN A 98 18.45 -5.97 -16.21
C ASN A 98 17.12 -5.27 -16.48
N GLU A 99 16.02 -5.78 -15.93
CA GLU A 99 14.69 -5.24 -16.21
C GLU A 99 14.26 -4.13 -15.25
N ILE A 100 14.76 -4.08 -14.02
CA ILE A 100 14.36 -3.04 -13.05
C ILE A 100 15.50 -2.04 -12.85
N TYR A 101 16.62 -2.48 -12.29
CA TYR A 101 17.65 -1.55 -11.82
C TYR A 101 18.44 -0.87 -12.94
N ALA A 102 18.79 -1.61 -13.99
CA ALA A 102 19.56 -1.07 -15.12
C ALA A 102 18.74 -0.07 -15.95
N MET A 103 17.41 -0.24 -15.97
CA MET A 103 16.52 0.67 -16.68
C MET A 103 16.28 1.96 -15.90
N GLY A 104 16.18 1.89 -14.57
CA GLY A 104 15.82 3.05 -13.76
C GLY A 104 14.53 3.69 -14.30
N ASP A 105 14.56 5.01 -14.51
CA ASP A 105 13.44 5.78 -15.04
C ASP A 105 13.47 5.96 -16.58
N SER A 106 14.37 5.26 -17.29
CA SER A 106 14.46 5.35 -18.76
C SER A 106 13.38 4.55 -19.51
N ARG A 107 12.61 3.73 -18.79
CA ARG A 107 11.46 2.95 -19.28
C ARG A 107 10.34 3.06 -18.26
N ASP A 108 9.09 3.10 -18.75
CA ASP A 108 7.93 3.10 -17.87
C ASP A 108 8.04 1.99 -16.81
N VAL A 109 7.81 2.35 -15.56
CA VAL A 109 8.01 1.44 -14.44
C VAL A 109 7.08 0.22 -14.52
N ASN A 110 5.85 0.38 -15.02
CA ASN A 110 4.93 -0.74 -15.19
C ASN A 110 5.41 -1.66 -16.30
N GLU A 111 5.94 -1.14 -17.41
CA GLU A 111 6.56 -1.96 -18.45
C GLU A 111 7.76 -2.74 -17.89
N SER A 112 8.59 -2.11 -17.05
CA SER A 112 9.71 -2.76 -16.38
C SER A 112 9.27 -3.89 -15.46
N ILE A 113 8.24 -3.65 -14.65
CA ILE A 113 7.63 -4.65 -13.76
C ILE A 113 7.04 -5.81 -14.57
N GLU A 114 6.28 -5.54 -15.63
CA GLU A 114 5.68 -6.57 -16.48
C GLU A 114 6.75 -7.44 -17.16
N LYS A 115 7.83 -6.84 -17.66
CA LYS A 115 8.97 -7.59 -18.23
C LYS A 115 9.71 -8.42 -17.20
N PHE A 116 9.86 -7.94 -15.97
CA PHE A 116 10.45 -8.72 -14.89
C PHE A 116 9.54 -9.88 -14.44
N LEU A 117 8.23 -9.67 -14.38
CA LEU A 117 7.27 -10.72 -13.99
C LEU A 117 7.01 -11.73 -15.13
N GLY A 118 7.04 -11.28 -16.38
CA GLY A 118 6.58 -12.05 -17.55
C GLY A 118 5.05 -12.10 -17.68
N ARG A 119 4.35 -11.27 -16.90
CA ARG A 119 2.89 -11.13 -16.85
C ARG A 119 2.53 -9.78 -16.28
N LYS A 120 1.25 -9.40 -16.37
CA LYS A 120 0.72 -8.23 -15.66
C LYS A 120 0.86 -8.37 -14.15
N GLN A 121 1.08 -7.23 -13.49
CA GLN A 121 1.15 -7.16 -12.03
C GLN A 121 -0.16 -7.59 -11.37
N SER A 122 -0.05 -8.17 -10.18
CA SER A 122 -1.16 -8.65 -9.36
C SER A 122 -0.99 -8.25 -7.91
N VAL A 123 -2.07 -7.79 -7.28
CA VAL A 123 -2.09 -7.49 -5.84
C VAL A 123 -2.24 -8.75 -4.97
N GLN A 124 -2.54 -9.90 -5.57
CA GLN A 124 -2.88 -11.12 -4.82
C GLN A 124 -1.75 -11.61 -3.89
N PRO A 125 -0.47 -11.62 -4.30
CA PRO A 125 0.62 -12.01 -3.40
C PRO A 125 0.73 -11.11 -2.17
N PHE A 126 0.47 -9.82 -2.34
CA PHE A 126 0.42 -8.86 -1.23
C PHE A 126 -0.72 -9.14 -0.28
N LEU A 127 -1.94 -9.32 -0.80
CA LEU A 127 -3.11 -9.66 0.02
C LEU A 127 -2.86 -10.92 0.84
N LYS A 128 -2.34 -11.98 0.20
CA LYS A 128 -1.95 -13.23 0.88
C LYS A 128 -0.90 -12.97 1.98
N LYS A 129 0.14 -12.18 1.68
CA LYS A 129 1.20 -11.82 2.64
C LYS A 129 0.65 -11.09 3.87
N ILE A 130 -0.39 -10.28 3.71
CA ILE A 130 -1.01 -9.53 4.82
C ILE A 130 -2.20 -10.28 5.46
N GLY A 131 -2.44 -11.53 5.07
CA GLY A 131 -3.47 -12.40 5.64
C GLY A 131 -4.88 -12.17 5.11
N ILE A 132 -5.03 -11.51 3.95
CA ILE A 132 -6.31 -11.33 3.26
C ILE A 132 -6.36 -12.35 2.11
N GLY A 133 -7.26 -13.34 2.23
CA GLY A 133 -7.53 -14.33 1.19
C GLY A 133 -9.01 -14.33 0.81
N GLU A 134 -9.39 -15.13 -0.20
CA GLU A 134 -10.79 -15.37 -0.51
C GLU A 134 -11.53 -15.79 0.77
N ALA A 135 -12.59 -15.06 1.11
CA ALA A 135 -13.43 -15.43 2.22
C ALA A 135 -13.92 -16.86 1.96
N ASN A 136 -13.55 -17.80 2.83
CA ASN A 136 -14.37 -18.99 3.01
C ASN A 136 -15.77 -18.46 3.32
N THR A 137 -16.66 -18.44 2.33
CA THR A 137 -18.09 -18.27 2.54
C THR A 137 -18.55 -19.54 3.25
N SER A 138 -18.23 -19.65 4.54
CA SER A 138 -18.94 -20.52 5.45
C SER A 138 -20.33 -19.95 5.49
N THR A 139 -21.23 -20.58 4.73
CA THR A 139 -22.66 -20.39 4.81
C THR A 139 -23.04 -20.47 6.29
N ALA A 140 -23.40 -19.33 6.87
CA ALA A 140 -24.04 -19.30 8.17
C ALA A 140 -25.26 -20.24 8.11
N PRO A 141 -25.45 -21.14 9.08
CA PRO A 141 -26.61 -22.02 9.07
C PRO A 141 -27.85 -21.14 9.15
N VAL A 142 -28.73 -21.26 8.16
CA VAL A 142 -30.08 -20.70 8.18
C VAL A 142 -30.78 -21.33 9.39
N THR A 143 -30.88 -20.59 10.49
CA THR A 143 -31.75 -20.96 11.60
C THR A 143 -33.18 -20.83 11.11
N GLY A 144 -33.76 -21.94 10.67
CA GLY A 144 -35.19 -22.04 10.41
C GLY A 144 -35.96 -21.84 11.70
N ASN A 145 -36.83 -20.83 11.70
CA ASN A 145 -37.86 -20.66 12.74
C ASN A 145 -38.77 -21.89 12.76
N LYS A 146 -38.98 -22.43 13.96
CA LYS A 146 -40.22 -23.13 14.31
C LYS A 146 -41.19 -22.12 14.90
#